data_AF-A0A7Y2JEB7-F1
#
_entry.id   AF-A0A7Y2JEB7-F1
#
_cell.length_a   1.000
_cell.length_b   1.000
_cell.length_c   1.000
_cell.angle_alpha   90.00
_cell.angle_beta   90.00
_cell.angle_gamma   90.00
#
_symmetry.space_group_name_H-M   'P 1'
#
loop_
_entity.id
_entity.type
_entity.pdbx_description
1 polymer ?
#
loop_
_entity_poly.entity_id
_entity_poly.type
_entity_poly.pdbx_seq_one_letter_code
_entity_poly.pdbx_strand_id
1 'polypeptide(L)' 'MRKLKNSELKRLSIEEFKESNKTPLIVILDNIRSLNNIGSVFRTCDAFLIEKIYLCGITAKPPHKDIHKT' A
#
# COMPACT_ATOMS: atom_id res chain seq x y z
N MET A 1 -7.34 -24.93 12.23
CA MET A 1 -6.13 -24.12 12.00
C MET A 1 -6.01 -23.11 13.13
N ARG A 2 -4.84 -22.95 13.77
CA ARG A 2 -4.64 -22.02 14.90
C ARG A 2 -4.55 -20.57 14.40
N LYS A 3 -5.24 -19.62 15.05
CA LYS A 3 -5.07 -18.18 14.78
C LYS A 3 -3.71 -17.69 15.32
N LEU A 4 -2.96 -16.97 14.50
CA LEU A 4 -1.67 -16.37 14.87
C LEU A 4 -1.89 -15.06 15.63
N LYS A 5 -1.02 -14.77 16.60
CA LYS A 5 -0.92 -13.45 17.25
C LYS A 5 -0.18 -12.47 16.33
N ASN A 6 -0.40 -11.16 16.51
CA ASN A 6 0.31 -10.13 15.74
C ASN A 6 1.84 -10.21 15.86
N SER A 7 2.34 -10.59 17.04
CA SER A 7 3.77 -10.80 17.29
C SER A 7 4.36 -12.01 16.54
N GLU A 8 3.50 -12.92 16.09
CA GLU A 8 3.89 -14.09 15.31
C GLU A 8 3.86 -13.80 13.80
N LEU A 9 3.36 -12.63 13.40
CA LEU A 9 3.42 -12.18 12.02
C LEU A 9 4.85 -11.74 11.73
N LYS A 10 5.50 -12.38 10.76
CA LYS A 10 6.84 -12.02 10.27
C LYS A 10 6.78 -10.73 9.43
N ARG A 11 6.36 -9.63 10.05
CA ARG A 11 6.32 -8.32 9.39
C ARG A 11 7.74 -7.81 9.21
N LEU A 12 8.02 -7.29 8.01
CA LEU A 12 9.31 -6.66 7.72
C LEU A 12 9.44 -5.37 8.53
N SER A 13 10.66 -5.07 8.97
CA SER A 13 11.03 -3.73 9.41
C SER A 13 11.00 -2.76 8.24
N ILE A 14 11.13 -1.47 8.53
CA ILE A 14 11.19 -0.43 7.50
C ILE A 14 12.44 -0.62 6.63
N GLU A 15 13.56 -1.00 7.25
CA GLU A 15 14.83 -1.28 6.58
C GLU A 15 14.71 -2.52 5.69
N GLU A 16 14.20 -3.63 6.24
CA GLU A 16 13.98 -4.87 5.49
C GLU A 16 13.00 -4.68 4.33
N PHE A 17 11.96 -3.86 4.53
CA PHE A 17 11.04 -3.52 3.46
C PHE A 17 11.74 -2.76 2.32
N LYS A 18 12.64 -1.81 2.62
CA LYS A 18 13.37 -1.06 1.59
C LYS A 18 14.34 -1.94 0.81
N GLU A 19 14.94 -2.93 1.46
CA GLU A 19 15.88 -3.89 0.85
C GLU A 19 15.19 -5.07 0.15
N SER A 20 13.91 -5.32 0.47
CA SER A 20 13.15 -6.41 -0.15
C SER A 20 12.99 -6.25 -1.66
N ASN A 21 13.10 -7.37 -2.38
CA ASN A 21 12.75 -7.42 -3.79
C ASN A 21 11.27 -7.09 -3.96
N LYS A 22 10.98 -6.16 -4.87
CA LYS A 22 9.62 -5.77 -5.20
C LYS A 22 9.01 -6.75 -6.19
N THR A 23 7.73 -7.02 -6.02
CA THR A 23 6.91 -7.70 -7.02
C THR A 23 6.90 -6.83 -8.27
N PRO A 24 7.36 -7.33 -9.44
CA PRO A 24 7.49 -6.55 -10.69
C PRO A 24 6.12 -6.30 -11.32
N LEU A 25 5.27 -5.60 -10.57
CA LEU A 25 3.91 -5.23 -10.89
C LEU A 25 3.76 -3.74 -10.67
N ILE A 26 3.13 -3.08 -11.64
CA ILE A 26 2.84 -1.66 -11.61
C ILE A 26 1.32 -1.50 -11.55
N VAL A 27 0.85 -0.65 -10.63
CA VAL A 27 -0.57 -0.33 -10.47
C VAL A 27 -0.83 1.09 -10.94
N ILE A 28 -1.87 1.30 -11.74
CA ILE A 28 -2.28 2.63 -12.23
C ILE A 28 -3.66 2.96 -11.65
N LEU A 29 -3.75 4.08 -10.94
CA LEU A 29 -4.99 4.63 -10.41
C LEU A 29 -5.39 5.86 -11.22
N ASP A 30 -6.20 5.64 -12.25
CA ASP A 30 -6.72 6.71 -13.09
C ASP A 30 -8.08 7.20 -12.62
N ASN A 31 -8.19 8.51 -12.40
CA ASN A 31 -9.42 9.21 -12.05
C ASN A 31 -10.19 8.65 -10.83
N ILE A 32 -9.47 8.10 -9.85
CA ILE A 32 -10.07 7.57 -8.63
C ILE A 32 -10.37 8.72 -7.66
N ARG A 33 -11.65 8.94 -7.37
CA ARG A 33 -12.11 10.03 -6.49
C ARG A 33 -12.14 9.67 -5.00
N SER A 34 -12.35 8.40 -4.67
CA SER A 34 -12.52 7.95 -3.28
C SER A 34 -11.17 7.86 -2.57
N LEU A 35 -10.93 8.77 -1.63
CA LEU A 35 -9.72 8.81 -0.79
C LEU A 35 -9.55 7.52 0.04
N ASN A 36 -10.66 6.95 0.53
CA ASN A 36 -10.65 5.65 1.24
C ASN A 36 -10.15 4.51 0.33
N ASN A 37 -10.57 4.52 -0.95
CA ASN A 37 -10.15 3.49 -1.90
C ASN A 37 -8.68 3.68 -2.27
N ILE A 38 -8.24 4.92 -2.50
CA ILE A 38 -6.83 5.23 -2.72
C ILE A 38 -5.97 4.70 -1.56
N GLY A 39 -6.34 5.02 -0.31
CA GLY A 39 -5.64 4.50 0.88
C GLY A 39 -5.69 2.98 1.02
N SER A 40 -6.80 2.33 0.62
CA SER A 40 -6.87 0.86 0.59
C SER A 40 -5.90 0.25 -0.42
N VAL A 41 -5.77 0.84 -1.61
CA VAL A 41 -4.84 0.36 -2.64
C VAL A 41 -3.39 0.51 -2.16
N PHE A 42 -3.03 1.64 -1.56
CA PHE A 42 -1.69 1.83 -0.99
C PHE A 42 -1.34 0.74 0.02
N ARG A 43 -2.25 0.42 0.96
CA ARG A 43 -2.02 -0.63 1.97
C ARG A 43 -1.91 -2.02 1.37
N THR A 44 -2.72 -2.32 0.37
CA THR A 44 -2.62 -3.59 -0.37
C THR A 44 -1.27 -3.67 -1.09
N CYS A 45 -0.87 -2.61 -1.78
CA CYS A 45 0.41 -2.58 -2.50
C CYS A 45 1.61 -2.75 -1.57
N ASP A 46 1.57 -2.13 -0.40
CA ASP A 46 2.58 -2.30 0.66
C ASP A 46 2.66 -3.76 1.13
N ALA A 47 1.52 -4.39 1.42
CA ALA A 47 1.45 -5.79 1.85
C ALA A 47 1.98 -6.80 0.80
N PHE A 48 1.90 -6.46 -0.49
CA PHE A 48 2.35 -7.30 -1.60
C PHE A 48 3.69 -6.86 -2.21
N LEU A 49 4.41 -5.92 -1.58
CA LEU A 49 5.69 -5.40 -2.05
C LEU A 49 5.65 -4.91 -3.51
N ILE A 50 4.57 -4.24 -3.92
CA ILE A 50 4.39 -3.73 -5.28
C ILE A 50 5.47 -2.70 -5.62
N GLU A 51 5.97 -2.75 -6.85
CA GLU A 51 7.08 -1.91 -7.29
C GLU A 51 6.70 -0.43 -7.41
N LYS A 52 5.61 -0.13 -8.12
CA LYS A 52 5.17 1.25 -8.36
C LYS A 52 3.66 1.39 -8.40
N ILE A 53 3.19 2.54 -7.94
CA ILE A 53 1.82 3.01 -8.09
C ILE A 53 1.86 4.36 -8.79
N TYR A 54 1.16 4.49 -9.91
CA TYR A 54 0.97 5.75 -10.62
C TYR A 54 -0.42 6.30 -10.34
N LEU A 55 -0.50 7.58 -9.95
CA LEU A 55 -1.75 8.30 -9.75
C LEU A 55 -1.96 9.22 -10.94
N CYS A 56 -3.08 9.07 -11.64
CA CYS A 56 -3.37 9.79 -12.88
C CYS A 56 -4.68 10.59 -12.76
N GLY A 57 -4.81 11.61 -13.61
CA GLY A 57 -6.02 12.44 -13.69
C GLY A 57 -6.36 13.12 -12.36
N ILE A 58 -7.60 12.98 -11.92
CA ILE A 58 -8.10 13.59 -10.68
C ILE A 58 -7.75 12.83 -9.39
N THR A 59 -6.98 11.74 -9.48
CA THR A 59 -6.62 10.93 -8.31
C THR A 59 -5.79 11.74 -7.31
N ALA A 60 -6.27 11.83 -6.07
CA ALA A 60 -5.60 12.60 -5.03
C ALA A 60 -4.26 11.98 -4.63
N LYS A 61 -3.23 12.82 -4.48
CA LYS A 61 -1.89 12.43 -4.01
C LYS A 61 -1.73 12.61 -2.49
N PRO A 62 -1.02 11.70 -1.80
CA PRO A 62 -0.59 11.94 -0.43
C PRO A 62 0.36 13.17 -0.34
N PRO A 63 0.42 13.88 0.81
CA PRO A 63 -0.29 13.62 2.05
C PRO A 63 -1.70 14.24 2.05
N HIS A 64 -2.73 13.42 2.30
CA HIS A 64 -4.12 13.88 2.49
C HIS A 64 -4.73 13.10 3.66
N LYS A 65 -5.40 13.80 4.60
CA LYS A 65 -5.87 13.21 5.88
C LYS A 65 -6.68 11.93 5.69
N ASP A 66 -7.61 11.91 4.72
CA ASP A 66 -8.46 10.74 4.48
C ASP A 66 -7.77 9.57 3.77
N ILE A 67 -6.59 9.78 3.16
CA ILE A 67 -5.77 8.68 2.63
C ILE A 67 -5.07 7.93 3.77
N HIS A 68 -4.72 8.64 4.85
CA HIS A 68 -3.97 8.11 6.00
C HIS A 68 -4.79 7.24 6.95
N LYS A 69 -6.06 6.95 6.66
CA LYS A 69 -7.06 6.50 7.65
C LYS A 69 -6.53 5.43 8.62
N THR A 70 -6.42 5.87 9.88
CA THR A 70 -6.14 5.19 11.18
C THR A 70 -5.40 3.86 11.16
#